data_AF-A0A100JUY4-F1
#
_entry.id   AF-A0A100JUY4-F1
#
_cell.length_a   1.000
_cell.length_b   1.000
_cell.length_c   1.000
_cell.angle_alpha   90.00
_cell.angle_beta   90.00
_cell.angle_gamma   90.00
#
_symmetry.space_group_name_H-M   'P 1'
#
loop_
_entity.id
_entity.type
_entity.pdbx_description
1 polymer ?
#
loop_
_entity_poly.entity_id
_entity_poly.type
_entity_poly.pdbx_seq_one_letter_code
_entity_poly.pdbx_strand_id
1 'polypeptide(L)'
;MGGGREAGGGPEVVRVEVLDRGPGVPDCDLERIFDRFYRAPDARSLPGSGLGLSIVRAVAAAHGGAPFAFRREGGGLVTGFTVRGAGL
;
A
#
# COMPACT_ATOMS: atom_id res chain seq x y z
N MET A 1 30.80 26.05 21.01
CA MET A 1 31.51 24.99 20.24
C MET A 1 30.99 23.66 20.75
N GLY A 2 30.20 22.93 19.96
CA GLY A 2 29.65 21.65 20.40
C GLY A 2 28.49 21.13 19.55
N GLY A 3 28.83 20.44 18.46
CA GLY A 3 28.04 19.32 17.95
C GLY A 3 26.88 19.69 17.01
N GLY A 4 27.21 20.01 15.75
CA GLY A 4 26.25 19.88 14.66
C GLY A 4 25.76 18.44 14.62
N ARG A 5 24.45 18.24 14.75
CA ARG A 5 23.82 16.99 14.35
C ARG A 5 23.95 16.92 12.84
N GLU A 6 24.89 16.13 12.36
CA GLU A 6 24.89 15.70 10.97
C GLU A 6 23.54 15.01 10.72
N ALA A 7 22.69 15.68 9.95
CA ALA A 7 21.46 15.08 9.46
C ALA A 7 21.90 13.96 8.52
N GLY A 8 21.86 12.72 9.00
CA GLY A 8 22.03 11.54 8.17
C GLY A 8 20.89 11.52 7.15
N GLY A 9 21.14 12.11 5.97
CA GLY A 9 20.21 12.21 4.86
C GLY A 9 20.02 10.87 4.17
N GLY A 10 19.45 9.89 4.88
CA GLY A 10 18.85 8.73 4.24
C GLY A 10 17.62 9.19 3.44
N PRO A 11 17.26 8.51 2.34
CA PRO A 11 16.03 8.84 1.62
C PRO A 11 14.84 8.70 2.57
N GLU A 12 14.10 9.79 2.76
CA GLU A 12 12.85 9.75 3.53
C GLU A 12 11.90 8.75 2.89
N VAL A 13 11.23 7.91 3.68
CA VAL A 13 10.19 7.00 3.17
C VAL A 13 8.86 7.50 3.67
N VAL A 14 8.00 7.92 2.74
CA VAL A 14 6.64 8.37 3.05
C VAL A 14 5.70 7.17 2.90
N ARG A 15 4.84 6.95 3.90
CA ARG A 15 3.85 5.87 3.93
C ARG A 15 2.44 6.47 3.89
N VAL A 16 1.61 5.96 2.99
CA VAL A 16 0.18 6.29 2.90
C VAL A 16 -0.62 5.02 3.09
N GLU A 17 -1.61 5.05 3.97
CA GLU A 17 -2.48 3.91 4.24
C GLU A 17 -3.96 4.30 4.32
N VAL A 18 -4.80 3.38 3.88
CA VAL A 18 -6.24 3.44 3.95
C VAL A 18 -6.71 2.26 4.78
N LEU A 19 -7.52 2.56 5.79
CA LEU A 19 -8.09 1.58 6.71
C LEU A 19 -9.59 1.57 6.50
N ASP A 20 -10.15 0.41 6.18
CA ASP A 20 -11.59 0.23 6.07
C ASP A 20 -12.15 -0.70 7.18
N ARG A 21 -13.47 -0.88 7.16
CA ARG A 21 -14.22 -1.81 8.01
C ARG A 21 -15.05 -2.79 7.18
N GLY A 22 -14.57 -3.10 5.98
CA GLY A 22 -15.20 -4.06 5.08
C GLY A 22 -15.02 -5.51 5.55
N PRO A 23 -15.38 -6.49 4.71
CA PRO A 23 -15.21 -7.91 5.02
C PRO A 23 -13.73 -8.34 5.13
N GLY A 24 -12.79 -7.50 4.66
CA GLY A 24 -11.37 -7.81 4.58
C GLY A 24 -11.01 -8.64 3.35
N VAL A 25 -9.79 -9.16 3.32
CA VAL A 25 -9.24 -9.99 2.25
C VAL A 25 -8.60 -11.23 2.87
N PRO A 26 -8.83 -12.44 2.33
CA PRO A 26 -8.14 -13.66 2.77
C PRO A 26 -6.62 -13.55 2.62
N ASP A 27 -5.85 -14.18 3.52
CA ASP A 27 -4.39 -14.04 3.51
C ASP A 27 -3.75 -14.53 2.21
N CYS A 28 -4.32 -15.56 1.58
CA CYS A 28 -3.88 -16.08 0.28
C CYS A 28 -4.09 -15.10 -0.89
N ASP A 29 -4.90 -14.07 -0.70
CA ASP A 29 -5.25 -13.09 -1.72
C ASP A 29 -4.49 -11.76 -1.54
N LEU A 30 -3.90 -11.49 -0.37
CA LEU A 30 -3.28 -10.21 -0.03
C LEU A 30 -2.18 -9.75 -1.01
N GLU A 31 -1.44 -10.70 -1.61
CA GLU A 31 -0.45 -10.36 -2.63
C GLU A 31 -1.11 -10.16 -4.01
N ARG A 32 -2.13 -10.97 -4.30
CA ARG A 32 -2.81 -11.02 -5.60
C ARG A 32 -3.74 -9.85 -5.84
N ILE A 33 -4.22 -9.16 -4.81
CA ILE A 33 -5.07 -7.96 -4.96
C ILE A 33 -4.38 -6.83 -5.74
N PHE A 34 -3.05 -6.86 -5.89
CA PHE A 34 -2.30 -5.92 -6.72
C PHE A 34 -2.14 -6.36 -8.18
N ASP A 35 -2.62 -7.54 -8.55
CA ASP A 35 -2.63 -8.02 -9.94
C ASP A 35 -3.75 -7.37 -10.74
N ARG A 36 -3.47 -7.10 -12.01
CA ARG A 36 -4.42 -6.46 -12.90
C ARG A 36 -5.61 -7.40 -13.15
N PHE A 37 -6.83 -6.87 -13.01
CA PHE A 37 -8.08 -7.63 -13.17
C PHE A 37 -8.33 -8.69 -12.09
N TYR A 38 -7.46 -8.82 -11.08
CA TYR A 38 -7.72 -9.73 -9.99
C TYR A 38 -8.88 -9.24 -9.13
N ARG A 39 -9.75 -10.17 -8.73
CA ARG A 39 -10.83 -9.94 -7.78
C ARG A 39 -10.93 -11.15 -6.87
N ALA A 40 -10.84 -10.92 -5.56
CA ALA A 40 -11.08 -11.96 -4.56
C ALA A 40 -12.49 -12.56 -4.76
N PRO A 41 -12.69 -13.86 -4.51
CA PRO A 41 -13.98 -14.54 -4.67
C PRO A 41 -15.16 -13.77 -4.07
N ASP A 42 -14.97 -13.25 -2.85
CA ASP A 42 -15.99 -12.54 -2.07
C ASP A 42 -16.33 -11.15 -2.63
N ALA A 43 -15.46 -10.58 -3.45
CA ALA A 43 -15.63 -9.26 -4.07
C ALA A 43 -16.18 -9.32 -5.51
N ARG A 44 -16.40 -10.52 -6.09
CA ARG A 44 -16.84 -10.64 -7.50
C ARG A 44 -18.23 -10.10 -7.78
N SER A 45 -19.10 -10.10 -6.76
CA SER A 45 -20.47 -9.59 -6.80
C SER A 45 -20.55 -8.06 -6.73
N LEU A 46 -19.47 -7.38 -6.33
CA LEU A 46 -19.41 -5.92 -6.27
C LEU A 46 -18.97 -5.33 -7.62
N PRO A 47 -19.49 -4.15 -7.99
CA PRO A 47 -19.05 -3.44 -9.19
C PRO A 47 -17.57 -3.04 -9.08
N GLY A 48 -16.77 -3.34 -10.11
CA GLY A 48 -15.35 -2.97 -10.16
C GLY A 48 -14.55 -3.84 -11.12
N SER A 49 -13.58 -3.22 -11.82
CA SER A 49 -12.73 -3.86 -12.83
C SER A 49 -11.49 -4.57 -12.28
N GLY A 50 -11.18 -4.42 -10.98
CA GLY A 50 -9.95 -4.96 -10.39
C GLY A 50 -8.68 -4.23 -10.85
N LEU A 51 -8.78 -2.96 -11.25
CA LEU A 51 -7.63 -2.18 -11.73
C LEU A 51 -6.99 -1.27 -10.68
N GLY A 52 -7.75 -0.80 -9.69
CA GLY A 52 -7.30 0.26 -8.77
C GLY A 52 -5.98 -0.04 -8.07
N LEU A 53 -5.87 -1.19 -7.40
CA LEU A 53 -4.66 -1.56 -6.65
C LEU A 53 -3.47 -1.89 -7.58
N SER A 54 -3.72 -2.40 -8.79
CA SER A 54 -2.65 -2.58 -9.78
C SER A 54 -2.05 -1.24 -10.24
N ILE A 55 -2.88 -0.19 -10.31
CA ILE A 55 -2.42 1.18 -10.59
C ILE A 55 -1.62 1.71 -9.40
N VAL A 56 -2.08 1.49 -8.16
CA VAL A 56 -1.34 1.87 -6.94
C VAL A 56 0.05 1.24 -6.93
N ARG A 57 0.17 -0.06 -7.24
CA ARG A 57 1.46 -0.74 -7.36
C ARG A 57 2.37 -0.07 -8.39
N ALA A 58 1.85 0.26 -9.57
CA ALA A 58 2.62 0.90 -10.62
C ALA A 58 3.09 2.30 -10.22
N VAL A 59 2.22 3.11 -9.60
CA VAL A 59 2.55 4.46 -9.11
C VAL A 59 3.61 4.40 -8.00
N ALA A 60 3.43 3.52 -7.00
CA ALA A 60 4.38 3.36 -5.90
C ALA A 60 5.76 2.93 -6.40
N ALA A 61 5.81 1.94 -7.30
CA ALA A 61 7.05 1.47 -7.90
C ALA A 61 7.76 2.57 -8.71
N ALA A 62 7.01 3.39 -9.46
CA ALA A 62 7.57 4.53 -10.18
C ALA A 62 8.22 5.58 -9.26
N HIS A 63 7.79 5.66 -8.01
CA HIS A 63 8.35 6.56 -6.98
C HIS A 63 9.33 5.83 -6.03
N GLY A 64 9.80 4.64 -6.40
CA GLY A 64 10.81 3.89 -5.65
C GLY A 64 10.32 3.28 -4.34
N GLY A 65 9.01 3.11 -4.16
CA GLY A 65 8.42 2.40 -3.04
C GLY A 65 7.62 1.17 -3.48
N ALA A 66 6.73 0.69 -2.60
CA ALA A 66 5.98 -0.54 -2.82
C ALA A 66 4.58 -0.47 -2.19
N PRO A 67 3.58 -1.15 -2.77
CA PRO A 67 2.30 -1.34 -2.10
C PRO A 67 2.40 -2.35 -0.97
N PHE A 68 1.44 -2.31 -0.05
CA PHE A 68 1.26 -3.32 0.99
C PHE A 68 -0.22 -3.47 1.33
N ALA A 69 -0.59 -4.64 1.84
CA ALA A 69 -1.89 -4.88 2.43
C ALA A 69 -1.80 -5.92 3.54
N PHE A 70 -2.60 -5.74 4.59
CA PHE A 70 -2.73 -6.69 5.68
C PHE A 70 -4.11 -6.56 6.34
N ARG A 71 -4.54 -7.61 7.02
CA ARG A 71 -5.82 -7.63 7.71
C ARG A 71 -5.81 -6.62 8.85
N ARG A 72 -6.90 -5.86 8.98
CA ARG A 72 -7.08 -4.93 10.07
C ARG A 72 -7.61 -5.64 11.31
N GLU A 73 -7.06 -5.33 12.47
CA GLU A 73 -7.60 -5.82 13.75
C GLU A 73 -9.03 -5.32 13.95
N GLY A 74 -9.94 -6.21 14.36
CA GLY A 74 -11.37 -5.91 14.47
C GLY A 74 -12.13 -5.86 13.15
N GLY A 75 -11.51 -6.30 12.03
CA GLY A 75 -12.14 -6.43 10.72
C GLY A 75 -11.79 -5.30 9.74
N GLY A 76 -11.90 -5.63 8.45
CA GLY A 76 -11.50 -4.77 7.33
C GLY A 76 -10.08 -5.01 6.84
N LEU A 77 -9.63 -4.09 6.00
CA LEU A 77 -8.31 -4.11 5.37
C LEU A 77 -7.52 -2.85 5.76
N VAL A 78 -6.22 -3.02 5.97
CA VAL A 78 -5.25 -1.92 5.84
C VAL A 78 -4.52 -2.12 4.53
N THR A 79 -4.64 -1.16 3.61
CA THR A 79 -3.94 -1.18 2.32
C THR A 79 -3.29 0.15 2.06
N GLY A 80 -2.16 0.16 1.37
CA GLY A 80 -1.42 1.37 1.17
C GLY A 80 -0.20 1.18 0.30
N PHE A 81 0.67 2.18 0.32
CA PHE A 81 1.94 2.13 -0.36
C PHE A 81 2.97 3.05 0.30
N THR A 82 4.23 2.77 0.01
CA THR A 82 5.35 3.65 0.32
C THR A 82 5.84 4.36 -0.95
N VAL A 83 6.48 5.51 -0.78
CA VAL A 83 7.27 6.20 -1.80
C VAL A 83 8.53 6.79 -1.17
N ARG A 84 9.55 7.06 -1.99
CA ARG A 84 10.67 7.89 -1.53
C ARG A 84 10.24 9.34 -1.45
N GLY A 85 10.39 9.94 -0.28
CA GLY A 85 10.34 11.39 -0.09
C GLY A 85 11.52 12.05 -0.79
N ALA A 86 11.30 13.28 -1.25
CA ALA A 86 12.38 14.09 -1.78
C ALA A 86 13.28 14.50 -0.62
N GLY A 87 14.56 14.08 -0.64
CA GLY A 87 15.54 14.61 0.29
C GLY A 87 15.63 16.13 0.09
N LEU A 88 15.50 16.89 1.19
CA LEU A 88 15.76 18.34 1.21
C LEU A 88 17.26 18.61 1.36
#